data_AF-A0A7X8ELT2-F1
#
_entry.id   AF-A0A7X8ELT2-F1
#
_cell.length_a   1.000
_cell.length_b   1.000
_cell.length_c   1.000
_cell.angle_alpha   90.00
_cell.angle_beta   90.00
_cell.angle_gamma   90.00
#
_symmetry.space_group_name_H-M   'P 1'
#
loop_
_entity.id
_entity.type
_entity.pdbx_description
1 polymer ?
#
loop_
_entity_poly.entity_id
_entity_poly.type
_entity_poly.pdbx_seq_one_letter_code
_entity_poly.pdbx_strand_id
1 'polypeptide(L)' 'MSCFLQVLLDGLLNGLVYALVAAGLSMIWGVMDVINFAHGEFLMVGMYVSYWIGFFLNVDPLISWIASGIFLFIMGAVT' A
#
# COMPACT_ATOMS: atom_id res chain seq x y z
N MET A 1 -19.45 -27.73 -1.87
CA MET A 1 -17.99 -27.99 -1.73
C MET A 1 -17.14 -26.86 -2.32
N SER A 2 -17.54 -26.23 -3.43
CA SER A 2 -16.81 -25.12 -4.06
C SER A 2 -16.70 -23.85 -3.18
N CYS A 3 -17.78 -23.42 -2.52
CA CYS A 3 -17.80 -22.20 -1.71
C CYS A 3 -16.84 -22.26 -0.50
N PHE A 4 -16.76 -23.41 0.18
CA PHE A 4 -15.85 -23.57 1.33
C PHE A 4 -14.38 -23.44 0.93
N LEU A 5 -13.98 -24.09 -0.17
CA LEU A 5 -12.61 -24.00 -0.67
C LEU A 5 -12.27 -22.59 -1.16
N GLN A 6 -13.23 -21.90 -1.80
CA GLN A 6 -13.05 -20.51 -2.24
C GLN A 6 -12.85 -19.56 -1.06
N VAL A 7 -13.70 -19.60 -0.04
CA VAL A 7 -13.58 -18.73 1.14
C VAL A 7 -12.26 -19.00 1.90
N LEU A 8 -11.83 -20.26 1.96
CA LEU A 8 -10.55 -20.61 2.57
C LEU A 8 -9.37 -20.03 1.79
N LEU A 9 -9.39 -20.12 0.46
CA LEU A 9 -8.35 -19.54 -0.40
C LEU A 9 -8.35 -18.01 -0.35
N ASP A 10 -9.53 -17.38 -0.36
CA ASP A 10 -9.67 -15.92 -0.24
C ASP A 10 -9.17 -15.43 1.13
N GLY A 11 -9.49 -16.14 2.21
CA GLY A 11 -8.99 -15.85 3.54
C GLY A 11 -7.47 -16.01 3.65
N LEU A 12 -6.91 -17.05 3.05
CA LEU A 12 -5.47 -17.26 2.99
C LEU A 12 -4.77 -16.17 2.18
N LEU A 13 -5.30 -15.80 1.02
CA LEU A 13 -4.75 -14.74 0.16
C LEU A 13 -4.68 -13.40 0.91
N ASN A 14 -5.80 -12.99 1.53
CA ASN A 14 -5.83 -11.76 2.31
C ASN A 14 -4.89 -11.84 3.52
N GLY A 15 -4.83 -12.99 4.20
CA GLY A 15 -3.90 -13.23 5.32
C GLY A 15 -2.43 -13.10 4.90
N LEU A 16 -2.05 -13.63 3.73
CA LEU A 16 -0.70 -13.49 3.19
C LEU A 16 -0.35 -12.04 2.83
N VAL A 17 -1.31 -11.29 2.27
CA VAL A 17 -1.12 -9.84 2.02
C VAL A 17 -0.85 -9.09 3.33
N TYR A 18 -1.64 -9.33 4.37
CA TYR A 18 -1.41 -8.71 5.67
C TYR A 18 -0.10 -9.16 6.32
N ALA A 19 0.27 -10.44 6.19
CA ALA A 19 1.54 -10.96 6.70
C ALA A 19 2.74 -10.29 6.00
N LEU A 20 2.66 -10.06 4.69
CA LEU A 20 3.70 -9.37 3.92
C LEU A 20 3.86 -7.91 4.38
N VAL A 21 2.75 -7.20 4.59
CA VAL A 21 2.76 -5.82 5.11
C VAL A 21 3.38 -5.77 6.50
N ALA A 22 2.99 -6.68 7.40
CA ALA A 22 3.53 -6.74 8.75
C ALA A 22 5.03 -7.08 8.78
N ALA A 23 5.50 -7.96 7.88
CA ALA A 23 6.92 -8.31 7.75
C ALA A 23 7.77 -7.13 7.28
N GLY A 24 7.25 -6.29 6.37
CA GLY A 24 7.93 -5.06 5.96
C GLY A 24 8.08 -4.08 7.12
N LEU A 25 7.01 -3.88 7.90
CA LEU A 25 7.03 -3.00 9.06
C LEU A 25 7.96 -3.51 10.17
N SER A 26 7.98 -4.82 10.42
CA SER A 26 8.88 -5.43 11.41
C SER A 26 10.35 -5.37 10.99
N MET A 27 10.66 -5.46 9.70
CA MET A 27 12.02 -5.28 9.19
C MET A 27 12.52 -3.84 9.37
N ILE A 28 11.66 -2.85 9.12
CA ILE A 28 11.97 -1.44 9.33
C ILE A 28 12.27 -1.17 10.80
N TRP A 29 11.38 -1.61 11.70
CA TRP A 29 11.55 -1.37 13.14
C TRP A 29 12.64 -2.23 13.78
N GLY A 30 12.89 -3.43 13.26
CA GLY A 30 13.89 -4.35 13.79
C GLY A 30 15.33 -3.95 13.47
N VAL A 31 15.56 -3.08 12.47
CA VAL A 31 16.91 -2.69 12.02
C VAL A 31 17.21 -1.21 12.24
N MET A 32 16.21 -0.32 12.15
CA MET A 32 16.49 1.13 12.14
C MET A 32 16.53 1.81 13.51
N ASP A 33 16.14 1.17 14.62
CA ASP A 33 16.08 1.74 16.00
C ASP A 33 15.37 3.12 16.12
N VAL A 34 14.68 3.57 15.07
CA VAL A 34 14.00 4.87 14.97
C VAL A 34 12.55 4.65 14.54
N ILE A 35 11.62 5.24 15.28
CA ILE A 35 10.18 5.13 15.03
C ILE A 35 9.77 6.16 13.98
N ASN A 36 9.58 5.73 12.74
CA ASN A 36 9.00 6.57 11.68
C ASN A 36 7.46 6.52 11.75
N PHE A 37 6.83 7.61 12.22
CA PHE A 37 5.37 7.76 12.27
C PHE A 37 4.73 8.22 10.95
N ALA A 38 5.52 8.63 9.97
CA ALA A 38 5.03 9.17 8.71
C ALA A 38 4.48 8.08 7.77
N HIS A 39 4.64 6.79 8.09
CA HIS A 39 4.21 5.70 7.22
C HIS A 39 2.71 5.76 6.87
N GLY A 40 1.86 6.10 7.85
CA GLY A 40 0.43 6.28 7.63
C GLY A 40 0.10 7.54 6.81
N GLU A 41 0.87 8.61 6.99
CA GLU A 41 0.70 9.85 6.26
C GLU A 41 1.06 9.68 4.78
N PHE A 42 2.19 9.04 4.48
CA PHE A 42 2.60 8.73 3.10
C PHE A 42 1.61 7.78 2.41
N LEU A 43 1.06 6.80 3.12
CA LEU A 43 0.01 5.92 2.59
C LEU A 43 -1.23 6.74 2.17
N MET A 44 -1.72 7.61 3.06
CA MET A 44 -2.90 8.44 2.81
C MET A 44 -2.68 9.38 1.63
N VAL A 45 -1.52 10.03 1.54
CA VAL A 45 -1.17 10.89 0.40
C VAL A 45 -1.18 10.10 -0.91
N GLY A 46 -0.58 8.91 -0.94
CA GLY A 46 -0.59 8.05 -2.13
C GLY A 46 -2.00 7.66 -2.58
N MET A 47 -2.89 7.34 -1.63
CA MET A 47 -4.29 7.03 -1.91
C MET A 47 -5.04 8.23 -2.48
N TYR A 48 -4.86 9.43 -1.92
CA TYR A 48 -5.47 10.66 -2.44
C TYR A 48 -4.95 11.03 -3.84
N VAL A 49 -3.66 10.86 -4.10
CA VAL A 49 -3.09 11.09 -5.43
C VAL A 49 -3.72 10.15 -6.46
N SER A 50 -3.85 8.87 -6.12
CA SER A 50 -4.54 7.89 -6.97
C SER A 50 -6.01 8.25 -7.20
N TYR A 51 -6.72 8.69 -6.15
CA TYR A 51 -8.10 9.16 -6.24
C TYR A 51 -8.26 10.35 -7.20
N TRP A 52 -7.41 11.37 -7.07
CA TRP A 52 -7.47 12.56 -7.92
C TRP A 52 -7.10 12.27 -9.37
N ILE A 53 -6.14 11.38 -9.61
CA ILE A 53 -5.81 10.90 -10.95
C ILE A 53 -7.03 10.20 -11.57
N GLY A 54 -7.70 9.32 -10.82
CA GLY A 54 -8.94 8.69 -11.28
C GLY A 54 -10.05 9.71 -11.55
N PHE A 55 -10.24 10.68 -10.67
CA PHE A 55 -11.29 11.69 -10.80
C PHE A 55 -11.09 12.61 -12.01
N PHE A 56 -9.86 13.08 -12.26
CA PHE A 56 -9.58 14.03 -13.35
C PHE A 56 -9.32 13.35 -14.70
N LEU A 57 -8.60 12.22 -14.70
CA LEU A 57 -8.15 11.57 -15.93
C LEU A 57 -8.98 10.34 -16.31
N ASN A 58 -9.96 9.94 -15.49
CA ASN A 58 -10.75 8.69 -15.66
C ASN A 58 -9.85 7.46 -15.85
N VAL A 59 -8.68 7.46 -15.19
CA VAL A 59 -7.74 6.34 -15.21
C VAL A 59 -8.09 5.38 -14.08
N ASP A 60 -8.06 4.08 -14.37
CA ASP A 60 -8.29 3.05 -13.37
C ASP A 60 -7.30 3.22 -12.18
N PRO A 61 -7.79 3.14 -10.92
CA PRO A 61 -6.94 3.20 -9.73
C PRO A 61 -5.82 2.13 -9.71
N LEU A 62 -6.01 1.06 -10.48
CA LEU A 62 -5.04 -0.02 -10.63
C LEU A 62 -3.88 0.34 -11.56
N ILE A 63 -4.02 1.35 -12.42
CA ILE A 63 -2.97 1.83 -13.33
C ILE A 63 -2.23 3.03 -12.70
N SER A 64 -2.92 3.82 -11.89
CA SER A 64 -2.38 5.01 -11.22
C SER A 64 -1.36 4.70 -10.11
N TRP A 65 -1.18 3.44 -9.69
CA TRP A 65 -0.21 3.07 -8.65
C TRP A 65 1.24 3.43 -8.99
N ILE A 66 1.61 3.41 -10.28
CA ILE A 66 2.95 3.82 -10.72
C ILE A 66 3.11 5.33 -10.55
N ALA A 67 2.11 6.11 -10.97
CA ALA A 67 2.13 7.55 -10.87
C ALA A 67 2.12 8.02 -9.41
N SER A 68 1.31 7.40 -8.55
CA SER A 68 1.30 7.70 -7.11
C SER A 68 2.61 7.28 -6.43
N GLY A 69 3.21 6.15 -6.83
CA GLY A 69 4.52 5.72 -6.35
C GLY A 69 5.64 6.70 -6.69
N ILE A 70 5.68 7.19 -7.94
CA ILE A 70 6.66 8.21 -8.37
C ILE A 70 6.47 9.51 -7.58
N PHE A 71 5.21 9.96 -7.42
CA PHE A 71 4.92 11.18 -6.66
C PHE A 71 5.38 11.07 -5.20
N LEU A 72 5.06 9.96 -4.53
CA LEU A 72 5.48 9.73 -3.15
C LEU A 72 7.00 9.65 -3.00
N PHE A 73 7.69 9.03 -3.97
CA PHE A 73 9.15 8.98 -3.96
C PHE A 73 9.77 10.38 -4.06
N ILE A 74 9.23 11.24 -4.94
CA ILE A 74 9.69 12.63 -5.07
C ILE A 74 9.40 13.41 -3.78
N MET A 75 8.21 13.27 -3.22
CA MET A 75 7.83 13.94 -1.98
C MET A 75 8.74 13.52 -0.82
N GLY A 76 8.97 12.22 -0.66
CA GLY A 76 9.87 11.67 0.36
C GLY A 76 11.35 11.98 0.13
N ALA A 77 11.78 12.29 -1.10
CA ALA A 77 13.14 12.74 -1.37
C ALA A 77 13.36 14.23 -1.04
N VAL A 78 12.29 15.03 -1.02
CA VAL A 78 12.32 16.46 -0.72
C VAL A 78 12.22 16.73 0.78
N THR A 79 11.65 15.81 1.56
CA THR A 79 11.47 15.88 3.02
C THR A 79 12.48 15.04 3.76
#